data_AF-A0A1H7TJ57-F1
#
_entry.id   AF-A0A1H7TJ57-F1
#
_cell.length_a   1.000
_cell.length_b   1.000
_cell.length_c   1.000
_cell.angle_alpha   90.00
_cell.angle_beta   90.00
_cell.angle_gamma   90.00
#
_symmetry.space_group_name_H-M   'P 1'
#
loop_
_entity.id
_entity.type
_entity.pdbx_description
1 polymer ?
#
loop_
_entity_poly.entity_id
_entity_poly.type
_entity_poly.pdbx_seq_one_letter_code
_entity_poly.pdbx_strand_id
1 'polypeptide(L)'
;MTTDDPPAVSLDGRYFTYVFPCAWEDFCKIGFSRDPLVRIGQLHPRWYEFFDLQAGMLVEADREREARDLELALRRPLRAHRAPAPMTIAVRAGGKTEWVRGANAALAEAVHALAAQGHRVHRLEDWLRAALLARSDRLHDWAEAQLTLDETDGLAGQTRVQQQLRDVLDGYRALGLDPQPFLSPRIARWYGRG
;
A
#
# COMPACT_ATOMS: atom_id res chain seq x y z
N MET A 1 28.23 -2.23 -14.46
CA MET A 1 27.10 -1.44 -13.92
C MET A 1 26.45 -2.32 -12.87
N THR A 2 26.78 -2.11 -11.60
CA THR A 2 26.26 -2.90 -10.48
C THR A 2 24.80 -2.55 -10.28
N THR A 3 23.91 -3.49 -10.56
CA THR A 3 22.54 -3.48 -10.05
C THR A 3 22.64 -3.60 -8.54
N ASP A 4 22.52 -2.47 -7.85
CA ASP A 4 22.33 -2.43 -6.41
C ASP A 4 20.94 -3.02 -6.18
N ASP A 5 20.88 -4.27 -5.72
CA ASP A 5 19.62 -4.87 -5.31
C ASP A 5 19.08 -4.00 -4.16
N PRO A 6 17.80 -3.56 -4.23
CA PRO A 6 17.23 -2.79 -3.14
C PRO A 6 17.35 -3.61 -1.84
N PRO A 7 17.76 -2.98 -0.72
CA PRO A 7 17.97 -3.70 0.52
C PRO A 7 16.71 -4.49 0.89
N ALA A 8 16.88 -5.75 1.28
CA ALA A 8 15.79 -6.61 1.69
C ALA A 8 15.02 -5.95 2.85
N VAL A 9 13.78 -5.54 2.58
CA VAL A 9 12.92 -4.92 3.58
C VAL A 9 12.47 -6.01 4.56
N SER A 10 12.82 -5.86 5.84
CA SER A 10 12.29 -6.74 6.89
C SER A 10 10.82 -6.44 7.13
N LEU A 11 9.95 -7.32 6.63
CA LEU A 11 8.50 -7.23 6.84
C LEU A 11 8.07 -7.75 8.23
N ASP A 12 8.92 -8.55 8.87
CA ASP A 12 8.61 -9.19 10.14
C ASP A 12 9.06 -8.37 11.35
N GLY A 13 8.25 -8.43 12.41
CA GLY A 13 8.58 -7.84 13.72
C GLY A 13 8.61 -6.31 13.79
N ARG A 14 8.35 -5.61 12.68
CA ARG A 14 8.36 -4.14 12.60
C ARG A 14 6.96 -3.54 12.63
N TYR A 15 6.92 -2.27 13.03
CA TYR A 15 5.80 -1.37 12.85
C TYR A 15 6.23 -0.23 11.94
N PHE A 16 5.29 0.35 11.21
CA PHE A 16 5.54 1.45 10.30
C PHE A 16 4.52 2.54 10.56
N THR A 17 4.98 3.75 10.82
CA THR A 17 4.17 4.95 10.69
C THR A 17 4.15 5.34 9.23
N TYR A 18 2.96 5.47 8.64
CA TYR A 18 2.80 5.72 7.23
C TYR A 18 2.20 7.09 6.94
N VAL A 19 2.62 7.64 5.79
CA VAL A 19 2.11 8.85 5.16
C VAL A 19 1.69 8.44 3.74
N PHE A 20 0.39 8.39 3.48
CA PHE A 20 -0.21 8.01 2.19
C PHE A 20 -0.91 9.22 1.56
N PRO A 21 -0.19 10.03 0.76
CA PRO A 21 -0.78 11.11 -0.02
C PRO A 21 -1.67 10.55 -1.15
N CYS A 22 -2.75 11.24 -1.47
CA CYS A 22 -3.58 10.93 -2.63
C CYS A 22 -2.94 11.50 -3.92
N ALA A 23 -3.09 10.83 -5.05
CA ALA A 23 -2.48 11.24 -6.32
C ALA A 23 -3.16 12.47 -6.97
N TRP A 24 -4.47 12.61 -6.80
CA TRP A 24 -5.28 13.59 -7.54
C TRP A 24 -5.83 14.73 -6.69
N GLU A 25 -5.71 14.62 -5.37
CA GLU A 25 -6.21 15.60 -4.41
C GLU A 25 -5.14 15.82 -3.35
N ASP A 26 -5.09 17.02 -2.78
CA ASP A 26 -4.16 17.38 -1.71
C ASP A 26 -4.60 16.82 -0.34
N PHE A 27 -4.99 15.54 -0.33
CA PHE A 27 -5.28 14.76 0.86
C PHE A 27 -4.11 13.86 1.20
N CYS A 28 -3.96 13.57 2.49
CA CYS A 28 -3.07 12.53 2.96
C CYS A 28 -3.64 11.79 4.17
N LYS A 29 -3.45 10.47 4.18
CA LYS A 29 -3.70 9.64 5.34
C LYS A 29 -2.42 9.45 6.13
N ILE A 30 -2.51 9.65 7.44
CA ILE A 30 -1.43 9.34 8.40
C ILE A 30 -1.91 8.22 9.32
N GLY A 31 -1.05 7.28 9.68
CA GLY A 31 -1.37 6.25 10.65
C GLY A 31 -0.17 5.36 10.93
N PHE A 32 -0.40 4.21 11.56
CA PHE A 32 0.63 3.16 11.68
C PHE A 32 0.05 1.77 11.44
N SER A 33 0.90 0.82 11.03
CA SER A 33 0.53 -0.58 10.79
C SER A 33 1.77 -1.47 10.92
N ARG A 34 1.58 -2.76 11.19
CA ARG A 34 2.63 -3.78 10.99
C ARG A 34 2.79 -4.14 9.52
N ASP A 35 1.72 -4.00 8.75
CA ASP A 35 1.66 -4.35 7.34
C ASP A 35 1.06 -3.17 6.54
N PRO A 36 1.90 -2.23 6.07
CA PRO A 36 1.48 -1.15 5.19
C PRO A 36 0.78 -1.60 3.90
N LEU A 37 1.18 -2.74 3.30
CA LEU A 37 0.55 -3.27 2.08
C LEU A 37 -0.90 -3.70 2.35
N VAL A 38 -1.12 -4.46 3.41
CA VAL A 38 -2.50 -4.82 3.80
C VAL A 38 -3.29 -3.58 4.17
N ARG A 39 -2.67 -2.62 4.88
CA ARG A 39 -3.37 -1.41 5.32
C ARG A 39 -3.79 -0.51 4.16
N ILE A 40 -2.93 -0.31 3.16
CA ILE A 40 -3.26 0.53 2.00
C ILE A 40 -4.36 -0.10 1.14
N GLY A 41 -4.34 -1.43 0.97
CA GLY A 41 -5.42 -2.15 0.28
C GLY A 41 -6.76 -2.14 1.02
N GLN A 42 -6.76 -2.08 2.36
CA GLN A 42 -7.98 -1.89 3.15
C GLN A 42 -8.61 -0.51 2.98
N LEU A 43 -7.81 0.51 2.63
CA LEU A 43 -8.27 1.87 2.39
C LEU A 43 -8.93 1.99 1.01
N HIS A 44 -8.28 1.43 -0.02
CA HIS A 44 -8.76 1.47 -1.39
C HIS A 44 -8.31 0.21 -2.18
N PRO A 45 -9.21 -0.50 -2.89
CA PRO A 45 -8.85 -1.70 -3.66
C PRO A 45 -7.82 -1.41 -4.76
N ARG A 46 -7.99 -0.29 -5.48
CA ARG A 46 -7.05 0.22 -6.49
C ARG A 46 -6.09 1.24 -5.87
N TRP A 47 -5.48 0.88 -4.74
CA TRP A 47 -4.62 1.78 -3.96
C TRP A 47 -3.48 2.36 -4.81
N TYR A 48 -2.99 1.60 -5.80
CA TYR A 48 -1.90 1.97 -6.70
C TYR A 48 -2.26 3.09 -7.69
N GLU A 49 -3.54 3.40 -7.88
CA GLU A 49 -4.00 4.56 -8.67
C GLU A 49 -4.48 5.72 -7.79
N PHE A 50 -4.93 5.40 -6.59
CA PHE A 50 -5.54 6.37 -5.68
C PHE A 50 -4.49 7.15 -4.89
N PHE A 51 -3.45 6.46 -4.40
CA PHE A 51 -2.37 7.07 -3.62
C PHE A 51 -1.17 7.40 -4.50
N ASP A 52 -0.51 8.51 -4.19
CA ASP A 52 0.79 8.85 -4.75
C ASP A 52 1.87 8.02 -4.04
N LEU A 53 2.29 6.94 -4.68
CA LEU A 53 3.28 6.02 -4.12
C LEU A 53 4.70 6.61 -4.12
N GLN A 54 4.95 7.59 -5.00
CA GLN A 54 6.27 8.22 -5.13
C GLN A 54 6.50 9.24 -4.03
N ALA A 55 5.45 9.97 -3.63
CA ALA A 55 5.46 10.91 -2.51
C ALA A 55 5.13 10.23 -1.16
N GLY A 56 4.61 9.00 -1.18
CA GLY A 56 4.33 8.23 0.02
C GLY A 56 5.59 7.82 0.78
N MET A 57 5.50 7.80 2.11
CA MET A 57 6.64 7.51 2.98
C MET A 57 6.24 6.62 4.16
N LEU A 58 7.19 5.81 4.62
CA LEU A 58 7.07 4.96 5.81
C LEU A 58 8.23 5.24 6.77
N VAL A 59 7.94 5.38 8.06
CA VAL A 59 8.95 5.47 9.12
C VAL A 59 8.91 4.17 9.92
N GLU A 60 10.03 3.44 9.93
CA GLU A 60 10.17 2.16 10.61
C GLU A 60 10.30 2.36 12.14
N ALA A 61 9.65 1.48 12.88
CA ALA A 61 9.68 1.41 14.33
C ALA A 61 9.78 -0.05 14.79
N ASP A 62 10.51 -0.27 15.88
CA ASP A 62 10.70 -1.62 16.43
C ASP A 62 9.47 -2.07 17.23
N ARG A 63 8.72 -1.12 17.78
CA ARG A 63 7.60 -1.37 18.70
C ARG A 63 6.38 -0.54 18.33
N GLU A 64 5.21 -1.08 18.65
CA GLU A 64 3.93 -0.40 18.41
C GLU A 64 3.87 0.98 19.08
N ARG A 65 4.38 1.08 20.31
CA ARG A 65 4.39 2.35 21.05
C ARG A 65 5.19 3.43 20.31
N GLU A 66 6.35 3.07 19.77
CA GLU A 66 7.18 4.00 19.01
C GLU A 66 6.47 4.43 17.72
N ALA A 67 5.86 3.51 16.98
CA ALA A 67 5.07 3.87 15.79
C ALA A 67 3.89 4.81 16.11
N ARG A 68 3.23 4.62 17.27
CA ARG A 68 2.19 5.54 17.77
C ARG A 68 2.75 6.89 18.14
N ASP A 69 3.91 6.94 18.80
CA ASP A 69 4.57 8.18 19.18
C ASP A 69 4.97 8.99 17.93
N LEU A 70 5.53 8.32 16.91
CA LEU A 70 5.85 8.89 15.60
C LEU A 70 4.60 9.38 14.85
N GLU A 71 3.54 8.57 14.80
CA GLU A 71 2.26 8.95 14.19
C GLU A 71 1.72 10.24 14.84
N LEU A 72 1.75 10.27 16.18
CA LEU A 72 1.28 11.41 16.95
C LEU A 72 2.16 12.64 16.74
N ALA A 73 3.48 12.47 16.61
CA ALA A 73 4.41 13.55 16.30
C ALA A 73 4.12 14.17 14.92
N LEU A 74 3.82 13.34 13.90
CA LEU A 74 3.44 13.82 12.56
C LEU A 74 2.07 14.52 12.56
N ARG A 75 1.10 14.00 13.32
CA ARG A 75 -0.29 14.51 13.31
C ARG A 75 -0.52 15.76 14.16
N ARG A 76 0.21 15.92 15.27
CA ARG A 76 -0.03 17.00 16.24
C ARG A 76 0.09 18.41 15.65
N PRO A 77 1.10 18.74 14.83
CA PRO A 77 1.22 20.05 14.20
C PRO A 77 0.10 20.36 13.20
N LEU A 78 -0.54 19.33 12.64
CA LEU A 78 -1.46 19.44 11.50
C LEU A 78 -2.93 19.49 11.89
N ARG A 79 -3.25 19.88 13.13
CA ARG A 79 -4.64 19.94 13.62
C ARG A 79 -5.54 20.83 12.75
N ALA A 80 -5.02 21.95 12.27
CA ALA A 80 -5.74 22.88 11.40
C ALA A 80 -6.02 22.30 10.00
N HIS A 81 -5.27 21.28 9.59
CA HIS A 81 -5.40 20.62 8.29
C HIS A 81 -6.33 19.41 8.31
N ARG A 82 -6.88 19.03 9.47
CA ARG A 82 -7.73 17.84 9.59
C ARG A 82 -8.92 17.94 8.64
N ALA A 83 -9.16 16.87 7.92
CA ALA A 83 -10.23 16.77 6.95
C ALA A 83 -10.97 15.43 7.12
N PRO A 84 -12.23 15.32 6.67
CA PRO A 84 -12.87 14.01 6.53
C PRO A 84 -12.13 13.17 5.49
N ALA A 85 -12.31 11.84 5.56
CA ALA A 85 -11.80 10.96 4.52
C ALA A 85 -12.45 11.29 3.15
N PRO A 86 -11.72 11.17 2.04
CA PRO A 86 -12.29 11.20 0.69
C PRO A 86 -13.45 10.20 0.55
N MET A 87 -14.46 10.52 -0.27
CA MET A 87 -15.69 9.71 -0.39
C MET A 87 -15.44 8.29 -0.93
N THR A 88 -14.37 8.10 -1.70
CA THR A 88 -13.98 6.81 -2.29
C THR A 88 -13.30 5.87 -1.28
N ILE A 89 -12.87 6.39 -0.12
CA ILE A 89 -12.26 5.57 0.92
C ILE A 89 -13.33 4.71 1.60
N ALA A 90 -13.00 3.44 1.84
CA ALA A 90 -13.89 2.54 2.55
C ALA A 90 -14.25 3.11 3.93
N VAL A 91 -15.55 3.29 4.21
CA VAL A 91 -16.09 3.92 5.43
C VAL A 91 -15.51 3.31 6.71
N ARG A 92 -15.34 1.98 6.74
CA ARG A 92 -14.76 1.23 7.88
C ARG A 92 -13.26 1.49 8.11
N ALA A 93 -12.53 1.92 7.08
CA ALA A 93 -11.09 2.14 7.11
C ALA A 93 -10.72 3.63 7.19
N GLY A 94 -11.69 4.54 6.96
CA GLY A 94 -11.49 5.97 6.85
C GLY A 94 -10.83 6.61 8.07
N GLY A 95 -11.22 6.28 9.30
CA GLY A 95 -10.70 7.00 10.48
C GLY A 95 -11.12 8.48 10.49
N LYS A 96 -11.38 9.05 11.68
CA LYS A 96 -12.01 10.38 11.79
C LYS A 96 -11.04 11.56 11.88
N THR A 97 -9.78 11.29 12.26
CA THR A 97 -8.81 12.35 12.62
C THR A 97 -7.46 12.17 11.95
N GLU A 98 -7.38 11.20 11.06
CA GLU A 98 -6.16 10.69 10.46
C GLU A 98 -5.97 11.16 9.02
N TRP A 99 -6.94 11.89 8.49
CA TRP A 99 -6.86 12.56 7.20
C TRP A 99 -6.56 14.03 7.39
N VAL A 100 -5.65 14.53 6.56
CA VAL A 100 -5.35 15.95 6.45
C VAL A 100 -5.50 16.39 5.00
N ARG A 101 -5.78 17.67 4.78
CA ARG A 101 -5.80 18.32 3.48
C ARG A 101 -4.92 19.57 3.49
N GLY A 102 -4.16 19.85 2.44
CA GLY A 102 -3.33 21.06 2.40
C GLY A 102 -1.99 20.93 3.11
N ALA A 103 -1.53 19.72 3.41
CA ALA A 103 -0.41 19.48 4.34
C ALA A 103 0.68 18.55 3.80
N ASN A 104 0.62 18.15 2.53
CA ASN A 104 1.55 17.17 1.96
C ASN A 104 3.01 17.63 2.05
N ALA A 105 3.30 18.90 1.74
CA ALA A 105 4.65 19.46 1.86
C ALA A 105 5.15 19.48 3.33
N ALA A 106 4.29 19.92 4.27
CA ALA A 106 4.64 19.94 5.68
C ALA A 106 4.88 18.52 6.26
N LEU A 107 4.16 17.53 5.75
CA LEU A 107 4.38 16.12 6.10
C LEU A 107 5.70 15.58 5.55
N ALA A 108 6.02 15.88 4.29
CA ALA A 108 7.29 15.47 3.69
C ALA A 108 8.48 16.03 4.49
N GLU A 109 8.44 17.32 4.83
CA GLU A 109 9.46 17.95 5.68
C GLU A 109 9.54 17.33 7.08
N ALA A 110 8.40 17.05 7.71
CA ALA A 110 8.37 16.39 9.01
C ALA A 110 8.99 14.98 8.98
N VAL A 111 8.74 14.21 7.91
CA VAL A 111 9.34 12.90 7.71
C VAL A 111 10.85 13.01 7.43
N HIS A 112 11.29 13.98 6.64
CA HIS A 112 12.71 14.26 6.43
C HIS A 112 13.42 14.63 7.73
N ALA A 113 12.78 15.41 8.60
CA ALA A 113 13.32 15.72 9.91
C ALA A 113 13.48 14.47 10.80
N LEU A 114 12.54 13.52 10.74
CA LEU A 114 12.68 12.23 11.43
C LEU A 114 13.85 11.41 10.88
N ALA A 115 14.03 11.39 9.55
CA ALA A 115 15.18 10.74 8.93
C ALA A 115 16.51 11.35 9.41
N ALA A 116 16.59 12.69 9.46
CA ALA A 116 17.76 13.42 9.98
C ALA A 116 18.03 13.15 11.47
N GLN A 117 17.00 12.76 12.23
CA GLN A 117 17.13 12.32 13.63
C GLN A 117 17.55 10.84 13.77
N GLY A 118 17.75 10.14 12.65
CA GLY A 118 18.24 8.76 12.62
C GLY A 118 17.15 7.70 12.48
N HIS A 119 15.88 8.08 12.29
CA HIS A 119 14.83 7.10 11.98
C HIS A 119 15.05 6.51 10.58
N ARG A 120 14.82 5.19 10.45
CA ARG A 120 14.79 4.54 9.13
C ARG A 120 13.51 4.94 8.40
N VAL A 121 13.67 5.56 7.24
CA VAL A 121 12.57 6.01 6.39
C VAL A 121 12.66 5.31 5.04
N HIS A 122 11.52 4.81 4.57
CA HIS A 122 11.39 4.10 3.30
C HIS A 122 10.44 4.88 2.39
N ARG A 123 10.78 4.96 1.10
CA ARG A 123 9.82 5.38 0.07
C ARG A 123 8.72 4.32 -0.01
N LEU A 124 7.48 4.75 -0.15
CA LEU A 124 6.34 3.83 -0.14
C LEU A 124 6.38 2.87 -1.33
N GLU A 125 6.65 3.38 -2.53
CA GLU A 125 6.79 2.58 -3.75
C GLU A 125 7.81 1.45 -3.58
N ASP A 126 9.03 1.77 -3.15
CA ASP A 126 10.13 0.80 -2.98
C ASP A 126 9.77 -0.26 -1.94
N TRP A 127 9.20 0.17 -0.81
CA TRP A 127 8.78 -0.74 0.25
C TRP A 127 7.66 -1.66 -0.21
N LEU A 128 6.63 -1.14 -0.90
CA LEU A 128 5.52 -1.95 -1.40
C LEU A 128 5.98 -2.94 -2.46
N ARG A 129 6.92 -2.53 -3.34
CA ARG A 129 7.52 -3.41 -4.35
C ARG A 129 8.25 -4.58 -3.69
N ALA A 130 9.11 -4.30 -2.71
CA ALA A 130 9.79 -5.34 -1.93
C ALA A 130 8.79 -6.23 -1.18
N ALA A 131 7.73 -5.64 -0.63
CA ALA A 131 6.69 -6.33 0.12
C ALA A 131 5.86 -7.28 -0.76
N LEU A 132 5.57 -6.91 -2.01
CA LEU A 132 4.89 -7.77 -2.97
C LEU A 132 5.81 -8.88 -3.47
N LEU A 133 7.08 -8.56 -3.76
CA LEU A 133 8.06 -9.57 -4.18
C LEU A 133 8.26 -10.63 -3.10
N ALA A 134 8.38 -10.25 -1.83
CA ALA A 134 8.48 -11.21 -0.73
C ALA A 134 7.23 -12.11 -0.56
N ARG A 135 6.08 -11.72 -1.13
CA ARG A 135 4.83 -12.50 -1.10
C ARG A 135 4.59 -13.30 -2.39
N SER A 136 5.43 -13.14 -3.42
CA SER A 136 5.22 -13.77 -4.73
C SER A 136 5.24 -15.30 -4.66
N ASP A 137 6.04 -15.87 -3.75
CA ASP A 137 6.13 -17.33 -3.56
C ASP A 137 4.78 -17.96 -3.18
N ARG A 138 3.89 -17.22 -2.53
CA ARG A 138 2.55 -17.70 -2.13
C ARG A 138 1.45 -17.25 -3.08
N LEU A 139 1.78 -16.45 -4.11
CA LEU A 139 0.80 -15.87 -5.02
C LEU A 139 0.09 -16.95 -5.83
N HIS A 140 0.79 -18.01 -6.22
CA HIS A 140 0.24 -19.14 -6.98
C HIS A 140 -0.98 -19.77 -6.28
N ASP A 141 -0.75 -20.34 -5.10
CA ASP A 141 -1.78 -21.06 -4.33
C ASP A 141 -2.92 -20.14 -3.92
N TRP A 142 -2.58 -18.91 -3.51
CA TRP A 142 -3.58 -17.93 -3.11
C TRP A 142 -4.50 -17.55 -4.27
N ALA A 143 -3.95 -17.29 -5.46
CA ALA A 143 -4.71 -16.87 -6.63
C ALA A 143 -5.58 -18.02 -7.18
N GLU A 144 -5.05 -19.24 -7.21
CA GLU A 144 -5.80 -20.45 -7.58
C GLU A 144 -7.01 -20.68 -6.68
N ALA A 145 -6.88 -20.42 -5.37
CA ALA A 145 -7.97 -20.56 -4.41
C ALA A 145 -9.06 -19.47 -4.53
N GLN A 146 -8.83 -18.38 -5.28
CA GLN A 146 -9.82 -17.31 -5.39
C GLN A 146 -10.94 -17.62 -6.39
N LEU A 147 -10.62 -18.25 -7.53
CA LEU A 147 -11.56 -18.37 -8.65
C LEU A 147 -11.95 -19.82 -8.96
N THR A 148 -13.24 -20.04 -9.14
CA THR A 148 -13.80 -21.29 -9.65
C THR A 148 -13.49 -21.48 -11.14
N LEU A 149 -13.70 -22.71 -11.67
CA LEU A 149 -13.53 -22.98 -13.11
C LEU A 149 -14.47 -22.12 -13.97
N ASP A 150 -15.74 -22.02 -13.58
CA ASP A 150 -16.75 -21.22 -14.29
C ASP A 150 -16.37 -19.74 -14.35
N GLU A 151 -15.79 -19.19 -13.28
CA GLU A 151 -15.26 -17.82 -13.27
C GLU A 151 -14.04 -17.69 -14.19
N THR A 152 -13.13 -18.67 -14.19
CA THR A 152 -11.96 -18.61 -15.07
C THR A 152 -12.31 -18.85 -16.54
N ASP A 153 -13.42 -19.53 -16.86
CA ASP A 153 -13.86 -19.80 -18.23
C ASP A 153 -14.86 -18.76 -18.76
N GLY A 154 -15.21 -17.77 -17.91
CA GLY A 154 -16.13 -16.69 -18.29
C GLY A 154 -17.60 -17.12 -18.31
N LEU A 155 -17.92 -18.30 -17.80
CA LEU A 155 -19.27 -18.85 -17.71
C LEU A 155 -20.10 -18.19 -16.59
N ALA A 156 -19.43 -17.61 -15.59
CA ALA A 156 -20.08 -16.92 -14.46
C ALA A 156 -20.32 -15.41 -14.69
N GLY A 157 -19.97 -14.86 -15.86
CA GLY A 157 -19.95 -13.41 -16.08
C GLY A 157 -18.88 -12.69 -15.25
N GLN A 158 -19.03 -11.37 -15.05
CA GLN A 158 -18.12 -10.59 -14.21
C GLN A 158 -18.52 -10.69 -12.73
N THR A 159 -17.63 -11.25 -11.90
CA THR A 159 -17.85 -11.41 -10.46
C THR A 159 -17.01 -10.41 -9.64
N ARG A 160 -17.46 -10.16 -8.41
CA ARG A 160 -16.69 -9.31 -7.47
C ARG A 160 -15.34 -9.93 -7.12
N VAL A 161 -15.27 -11.26 -7.03
CA VAL A 161 -14.03 -11.97 -6.69
C VAL A 161 -13.02 -11.87 -7.84
N GLN A 162 -13.48 -11.98 -9.09
CA GLN A 162 -12.67 -11.69 -10.26
C GLN A 162 -12.10 -10.27 -10.23
N GLN A 163 -12.92 -9.25 -9.94
CA GLN A 163 -12.42 -7.88 -9.84
C GLN A 163 -11.40 -7.71 -8.71
N GLN A 164 -11.63 -8.33 -7.55
CA GLN A 164 -10.71 -8.26 -6.41
C GLN A 164 -9.37 -8.91 -6.73
N LEU A 165 -9.36 -10.10 -7.36
CA LEU A 165 -8.13 -10.73 -7.79
C LEU A 165 -7.41 -9.87 -8.84
N ARG A 166 -8.16 -9.31 -9.81
CA ARG A 166 -7.59 -8.42 -10.83
C ARG A 166 -6.94 -7.18 -10.21
N ASP A 167 -7.61 -6.50 -9.27
CA ASP A 167 -7.05 -5.34 -8.57
C ASP A 167 -5.75 -5.70 -7.83
N VAL A 168 -5.66 -6.91 -7.23
CA VAL A 168 -4.41 -7.37 -6.59
C VAL A 168 -3.30 -7.56 -7.62
N LEU A 169 -3.57 -8.22 -8.74
CA LEU A 169 -2.58 -8.46 -9.81
C LEU A 169 -2.15 -7.16 -10.50
N ASP A 170 -3.07 -6.24 -10.71
CA ASP A 170 -2.79 -4.91 -11.25
C ASP A 170 -1.88 -4.11 -10.31
N GLY A 171 -1.97 -4.32 -8.98
CA GLY A 171 -1.05 -3.76 -8.00
C GLY A 171 0.41 -4.23 -8.18
N TYR A 172 0.65 -5.48 -8.60
CA TYR A 172 1.98 -5.94 -8.98
C TYR A 172 2.49 -5.19 -10.21
N ARG A 173 1.65 -5.10 -11.26
CA ARG A 173 2.01 -4.43 -12.51
C ARG A 173 2.29 -2.94 -12.32
N ALA A 174 1.49 -2.27 -11.49
CA ALA A 174 1.65 -0.85 -11.20
C ALA A 174 3.02 -0.55 -10.55
N LEU A 175 3.61 -1.52 -9.85
CA LEU A 175 4.95 -1.45 -9.26
C LEU A 175 6.05 -2.09 -10.14
N GLY A 176 5.75 -2.31 -11.42
CA GLY A 176 6.69 -2.86 -12.40
C GLY A 176 7.07 -4.32 -12.14
N LEU A 177 6.22 -5.08 -11.44
CA LEU A 177 6.37 -6.51 -11.24
C LEU A 177 5.44 -7.25 -12.20
N ASP A 178 5.99 -8.22 -12.95
CA ASP A 178 5.15 -9.12 -13.75
C ASP A 178 4.61 -10.23 -12.83
N PRO A 179 3.29 -10.32 -12.60
CA PRO A 179 2.72 -11.39 -11.79
C PRO A 179 2.68 -12.74 -12.55
N GLN A 180 2.70 -12.73 -13.89
CA GLN A 180 2.50 -13.93 -14.73
C GLN A 180 3.36 -15.14 -14.34
N PRO A 181 4.67 -15.00 -14.06
CA PRO A 181 5.52 -16.14 -13.71
C PRO A 181 5.13 -16.84 -12.40
N PHE A 182 4.38 -16.16 -11.53
CA PHE A 182 3.96 -16.67 -10.22
C PHE A 182 2.54 -17.23 -10.23
N LEU A 183 1.84 -17.20 -11.36
CA LEU A 183 0.46 -17.67 -11.49
C LEU A 183 0.41 -19.08 -12.08
N SER A 184 -0.68 -19.79 -11.82
CA SER A 184 -0.99 -21.00 -12.58
C SER A 184 -1.30 -20.63 -14.04
N PRO A 185 -1.13 -21.56 -15.00
CA PRO A 185 -1.52 -21.33 -16.39
C PRO A 185 -2.99 -20.93 -16.58
N ARG A 186 -3.88 -21.40 -15.69
CA ARG A 186 -5.32 -21.10 -15.69
C ARG A 186 -5.56 -19.62 -15.34
N ILE A 187 -5.01 -19.19 -14.20
CA ILE A 187 -5.16 -17.80 -13.73
C ILE A 187 -4.42 -16.83 -14.65
N ALA A 188 -3.21 -17.17 -15.08
CA ALA A 188 -2.43 -16.41 -16.07
C ALA A 188 -3.23 -16.09 -17.34
N ARG A 189 -3.89 -17.11 -17.90
CA ARG A 189 -4.73 -16.96 -19.09
C ARG A 189 -5.99 -16.14 -18.82
N TRP A 190 -6.65 -16.34 -17.68
CA TRP A 190 -7.80 -15.53 -17.28
C TRP A 190 -7.43 -14.06 -17.15
N TYR A 191 -6.32 -13.77 -16.49
CA TYR A 191 -5.85 -12.42 -16.26
C TYR A 191 -5.51 -11.71 -17.58
N GLY A 192 -4.77 -12.39 -18.49
CA GLY A 192 -4.35 -11.83 -19.77
C GLY A 192 -5.45 -11.58 -20.81
N ARG A 193 -6.69 -12.02 -20.58
CA ARG A 193 -7.83 -11.77 -21.49
C ARG A 193 -8.59 -10.47 -21.22
N GLY A 194 -8.32 -9.81 -20.10
CA GLY A 194 -9.02 -8.58 -19.69
C GLY A 194 -8.08 -7.45 -19.39
#